data_AF-A0A7T4DJI3-F1
#
_entry.id   AF-A0A7T4DJI3-F1
#
_cell.length_a   1.000
_cell.length_b   1.000
_cell.length_c   1.000
_cell.angle_alpha   90.00
_cell.angle_beta   90.00
_cell.angle_gamma   90.00
#
_symmetry.space_group_name_H-M   'P 1'
#
loop_
_entity.id
_entity.type
_entity.pdbx_description
1 polymer ?
#
loop_
_entity_poly.entity_id
_entity_poly.type
_entity_poly.pdbx_seq_one_letter_code
_entity_poly.pdbx_strand_id
1 'polypeptide(L)'
;MRYPMADIAEVDDDIREHILAVSEKTGFVPNVFLSLARRPDEFRAFFAYYDALMEKETGNLTKADREMIVTATSAANHCLYCVVAHGAVLRIYAKDPFVADQVAVDYAHADITDRQKAMLDFAMTVAQAPWTITEEDHAALAAHGFDAEDAWDIAAITGFFGLSNRMAHIAGMRPNPEFHLMGRTPREKRSTEAAAPAADTADSREPADTDAPAPTETARQPSESTAAPAPATPTPKEANRR
;
A
#
# COMPACT_ATOMS: atom_id res chain seq x y z
N MET A 1 9.02 13.43 6.85
CA MET A 1 7.86 14.08 6.20
C MET A 1 7.89 15.57 6.52
N ARG A 2 7.42 16.41 5.58
CA ARG A 2 7.42 17.89 5.68
C ARG A 2 6.27 18.41 6.54
N TYR A 3 5.11 17.77 6.49
CA TYR A 3 3.95 18.06 7.32
C TYR A 3 3.79 16.99 8.40
N PRO A 4 3.21 17.32 9.57
CA PRO A 4 2.91 16.33 10.60
C PRO A 4 1.90 15.32 10.05
N MET A 5 2.11 14.04 10.40
CA MET A 5 1.10 13.00 10.18
C MET A 5 -0.03 13.17 11.19
N ALA A 6 -1.24 12.75 10.80
CA ALA A 6 -2.33 12.64 11.76
C ALA A 6 -2.03 11.56 12.81
N ASP A 7 -2.39 11.83 14.06
CA ASP A 7 -2.51 10.78 15.06
C ASP A 7 -3.81 10.01 14.76
N ILE A 8 -3.70 8.70 14.54
CA ILE A 8 -4.86 7.85 14.31
C ILE A 8 -5.86 7.94 15.46
N ALA A 9 -5.42 8.23 16.70
CA ALA A 9 -6.29 8.42 17.86
C ALA A 9 -7.20 9.65 17.74
N GLU A 10 -6.83 10.64 16.92
CA GLU A 10 -7.48 11.96 16.87
C GLU A 10 -8.28 12.21 15.57
N VAL A 11 -8.27 11.29 14.60
CA VAL A 11 -9.06 11.42 13.36
C VAL A 11 -10.52 11.03 13.56
N ASP A 12 -11.38 11.54 12.67
CA ASP A 12 -12.80 11.18 12.58
C ASP A 12 -12.98 9.65 12.45
N ASP A 13 -14.08 9.12 12.99
CA ASP A 13 -14.30 7.68 13.10
C ASP A 13 -14.32 6.96 11.75
N ASP A 14 -14.90 7.56 10.71
CA ASP A 14 -14.92 7.00 9.36
C ASP A 14 -13.51 6.87 8.75
N ILE A 15 -12.66 7.88 8.99
CA ILE A 15 -11.25 7.85 8.55
C ILE A 15 -10.49 6.77 9.33
N ARG A 16 -10.68 6.71 10.65
CA ARG A 16 -10.07 5.69 11.51
C ARG A 16 -10.44 4.28 11.05
N GLU A 17 -11.72 4.03 10.82
CA GLU A 17 -12.23 2.74 10.35
C GLU A 17 -11.61 2.34 9.01
N HIS A 18 -11.53 3.27 8.05
CA HIS A 18 -10.87 3.03 6.77
C HIS A 18 -9.40 2.64 6.97
N ILE A 19 -8.65 3.40 7.77
CA ILE A 19 -7.23 3.12 8.04
C ILE A 19 -7.04 1.74 8.68
N LEU A 20 -7.86 1.39 9.65
CA LEU A 20 -7.79 0.09 10.32
C LEU A 20 -8.13 -1.07 9.38
N ALA A 21 -9.15 -0.92 8.53
CA ALA A 21 -9.51 -1.94 7.54
C ALA A 21 -8.38 -2.22 6.54
N VAL A 22 -7.62 -1.19 6.14
CA VAL A 22 -6.44 -1.36 5.28
C VAL A 22 -5.30 -2.01 6.06
N SER A 23 -5.07 -1.59 7.31
CA SER A 23 -4.03 -2.17 8.16
C SER A 23 -4.24 -3.65 8.43
N GLU A 24 -5.48 -4.10 8.60
CA GLU A 24 -5.80 -5.52 8.80
C GLU A 24 -5.46 -6.35 7.56
N LYS A 25 -5.73 -5.82 6.36
CA LYS A 25 -5.45 -6.50 5.09
C LYS A 25 -3.94 -6.55 4.77
N THR A 26 -3.22 -5.49 5.07
CA THR A 26 -1.82 -5.31 4.62
C THR A 26 -0.79 -5.58 5.71
N GLY A 27 -1.20 -5.62 6.99
CA GLY A 27 -0.34 -5.83 8.14
C GLY A 27 0.35 -4.57 8.68
N PHE A 28 0.15 -3.41 8.04
CA PHE A 28 0.68 -2.11 8.46
C PHE A 28 -0.17 -0.98 7.89
N VAL A 29 -0.02 0.25 8.38
CA VAL A 29 -0.70 1.43 7.80
C VAL A 29 0.21 2.09 6.76
N PRO A 30 -0.16 2.14 5.47
CA PRO A 30 0.60 2.89 4.48
C PRO A 30 0.63 4.39 4.82
N ASN A 31 1.80 5.02 4.73
CA ASN A 31 2.00 6.39 5.22
C ASN A 31 1.12 7.43 4.50
N VAL A 32 0.64 7.15 3.29
CA VAL A 32 -0.32 8.03 2.57
C VAL A 32 -1.58 8.29 3.39
N PHE A 33 -2.09 7.30 4.10
CA PHE A 33 -3.31 7.44 4.88
C PHE A 33 -3.13 8.46 6.01
N LEU A 34 -2.11 8.28 6.85
CA LEU A 34 -1.81 9.21 7.95
C LEU A 34 -1.33 10.57 7.44
N SER A 35 -0.67 10.60 6.28
CA SER A 35 -0.21 11.84 5.64
C SER A 35 -1.36 12.70 5.13
N LEU A 36 -2.44 12.11 4.62
CA LEU A 36 -3.58 12.84 4.08
C LEU A 36 -4.66 13.10 5.15
N ALA A 37 -4.78 12.23 6.16
CA ALA A 37 -5.79 12.35 7.21
C ALA A 37 -5.73 13.66 8.01
N ARG A 38 -4.60 14.39 7.98
CA ARG A 38 -4.50 15.77 8.52
C ARG A 38 -5.44 16.78 7.83
N ARG A 39 -6.00 16.41 6.68
CA ARG A 39 -7.01 17.15 5.93
C ARG A 39 -8.18 16.21 5.62
N PRO A 40 -9.11 16.01 6.58
CA PRO A 40 -10.15 14.98 6.51
C PRO A 40 -10.96 14.99 5.20
N ASP A 41 -11.38 16.16 4.75
CA ASP A 41 -12.20 16.27 3.52
C ASP A 41 -11.38 15.95 2.26
N GLU A 42 -10.10 16.34 2.24
CA GLU A 42 -9.18 15.98 1.15
C GLU A 42 -8.89 14.48 1.16
N PHE A 43 -8.72 13.86 2.35
CA PHE A 43 -8.57 12.41 2.50
C PHE A 43 -9.78 11.67 1.94
N ARG A 44 -11.00 12.06 2.33
CA ARG A 44 -12.24 11.42 1.86
C ARG A 44 -12.36 11.50 0.35
N ALA A 45 -12.15 12.68 -0.23
CA ALA A 45 -12.22 12.86 -1.68
C ALA A 45 -11.13 12.06 -2.42
N PHE A 46 -9.91 12.05 -1.87
CA PHE A 46 -8.80 11.31 -2.46
C PHE A 46 -9.08 9.81 -2.51
N PHE A 47 -9.48 9.20 -1.39
CA PHE A 47 -9.71 7.77 -1.34
C PHE A 47 -11.00 7.35 -2.04
N ALA A 48 -12.05 8.19 -2.04
CA ALA A 48 -13.23 7.93 -2.86
C ALA A 48 -12.89 7.87 -4.36
N TYR A 49 -12.01 8.77 -4.85
CA TYR A 49 -11.59 8.73 -6.24
C TYR A 49 -10.60 7.58 -6.52
N TYR A 50 -9.71 7.27 -5.57
CA TYR A 50 -8.87 6.08 -5.64
C TYR A 50 -9.72 4.82 -5.83
N ASP A 51 -10.73 4.60 -4.97
CA ASP A 51 -11.57 3.40 -5.02
C ASP A 51 -12.36 3.32 -6.33
N ALA A 52 -12.89 4.47 -6.80
CA ALA A 52 -13.63 4.55 -8.05
C ALA A 52 -12.80 4.14 -9.29
N LEU A 53 -11.47 4.30 -9.24
CA LEU A 53 -10.57 3.96 -10.35
C LEU A 53 -9.89 2.60 -10.15
N MET A 54 -9.36 2.34 -8.96
CA MET A 54 -8.45 1.23 -8.69
C MET A 54 -9.20 -0.04 -8.25
N GLU A 55 -10.36 0.10 -7.61
CA GLU A 55 -11.17 -1.04 -7.14
C GLU A 55 -12.43 -1.26 -7.99
N LYS A 56 -12.57 -0.58 -9.14
CA LYS A 56 -13.71 -0.86 -10.02
C LYS A 56 -13.65 -2.29 -10.56
N GLU A 57 -14.81 -2.95 -10.61
CA GLU A 57 -14.97 -4.33 -11.10
C GLU A 57 -15.28 -4.42 -12.60
N THR A 58 -15.58 -3.28 -13.24
CA THR A 58 -15.89 -3.17 -14.68
C THR A 58 -14.66 -2.78 -15.51
N GLY A 59 -14.75 -2.87 -16.84
CA GLY A 59 -13.69 -2.47 -17.80
C GLY A 59 -12.64 -3.55 -18.02
N ASN A 60 -11.74 -3.34 -18.98
CA ASN A 60 -10.83 -4.41 -19.44
C ASN A 60 -9.41 -4.30 -18.89
N LEU A 61 -9.12 -3.28 -18.06
CA LEU A 61 -7.84 -3.16 -17.35
C LEU A 61 -7.80 -4.09 -16.13
N THR A 62 -6.80 -4.97 -16.09
CA THR A 62 -6.55 -5.82 -14.93
C THR A 62 -5.99 -5.00 -13.77
N LYS A 63 -6.03 -5.53 -12.53
CA LYS A 63 -5.39 -4.87 -11.38
C LYS A 63 -3.88 -4.64 -11.61
N ALA A 64 -3.21 -5.56 -12.31
CA ALA A 64 -1.81 -5.39 -12.67
C ALA A 64 -1.60 -4.26 -13.68
N ASP A 65 -2.48 -4.13 -14.69
CA ASP A 65 -2.39 -3.06 -15.69
C ASP A 65 -2.53 -1.67 -15.04
N ARG A 66 -3.49 -1.52 -14.11
CA ARG A 66 -3.70 -0.28 -13.36
C ARG A 66 -2.43 0.11 -12.59
N GLU A 67 -1.86 -0.83 -11.82
CA GLU A 67 -0.63 -0.58 -11.06
C GLU A 67 0.60 -0.33 -11.95
N MET A 68 0.62 -0.90 -13.16
CA MET A 68 1.68 -0.68 -14.14
C MET A 68 1.66 0.76 -14.67
N ILE A 69 0.48 1.29 -15.00
CA ILE A 69 0.29 2.70 -15.36
C ILE A 69 0.79 3.61 -14.25
N VAL A 70 0.39 3.33 -13.01
CA VAL A 70 0.81 4.13 -11.84
C VAL A 70 2.32 4.10 -11.67
N THR A 71 2.94 2.92 -11.77
CA THR A 71 4.38 2.76 -11.58
C THR A 71 5.17 3.53 -12.63
N ALA A 72 4.81 3.40 -13.92
CA ALA A 72 5.48 4.09 -15.03
C ALA A 72 5.34 5.62 -14.92
N THR A 73 4.12 6.12 -14.76
CA THR A 73 3.84 7.57 -14.70
C THR A 73 4.40 8.20 -13.43
N SER A 74 4.43 7.46 -12.30
CA SER A 74 5.07 7.92 -11.08
C SER A 74 6.59 7.99 -11.21
N ALA A 75 7.20 7.08 -11.96
CA ALA A 75 8.62 7.10 -12.25
C ALA A 75 8.98 8.31 -13.13
N ALA A 76 8.16 8.61 -14.15
CA ALA A 76 8.28 9.81 -14.97
C ALA A 76 8.20 11.10 -14.15
N ASN A 77 7.41 11.11 -13.08
CA ASN A 77 7.31 12.22 -12.12
C ASN A 77 8.35 12.15 -10.98
N HIS A 78 9.27 11.18 -10.99
CA HIS A 78 10.26 10.95 -9.92
C HIS A 78 9.66 10.82 -8.51
N CYS A 79 8.43 10.28 -8.39
CA CYS A 79 7.74 10.19 -7.12
C CYS A 79 8.18 8.95 -6.31
N LEU A 80 9.09 9.15 -5.35
CA LEU A 80 9.63 8.06 -4.52
C LEU A 80 8.54 7.21 -3.84
N TYR A 81 7.56 7.85 -3.20
CA TYR A 81 6.50 7.13 -2.49
C TYR A 81 5.71 6.23 -3.44
N CYS A 82 5.20 6.81 -4.52
CA CYS A 82 4.31 6.10 -5.43
C CYS A 82 5.04 4.99 -6.19
N VAL A 83 6.27 5.24 -6.69
CA VAL A 83 7.06 4.20 -7.37
C VAL A 83 7.32 3.00 -6.46
N VAL A 84 7.70 3.23 -5.20
CA VAL A 84 8.01 2.14 -4.26
C VAL A 84 6.73 1.39 -3.85
N ALA A 85 5.67 2.11 -3.49
CA ALA A 85 4.43 1.50 -3.02
C ALA A 85 3.70 0.75 -4.15
N HIS A 86 3.43 1.40 -5.27
CA HIS A 86 2.71 0.79 -6.40
C HIS A 86 3.57 -0.24 -7.12
N GLY A 87 4.90 -0.08 -7.16
CA GLY A 87 5.79 -1.12 -7.65
C GLY A 87 5.69 -2.41 -6.82
N ALA A 88 5.49 -2.31 -5.50
CA ALA A 88 5.26 -3.48 -4.65
C ALA A 88 3.94 -4.19 -4.96
N VAL A 89 2.87 -3.42 -5.15
CA VAL A 89 1.54 -3.95 -5.49
C VAL A 89 1.55 -4.55 -6.90
N LEU A 90 2.21 -3.90 -7.85
CA LEU A 90 2.41 -4.40 -9.22
C LEU A 90 3.07 -5.79 -9.21
N ARG A 91 4.18 -5.96 -8.46
CA ARG A 91 4.84 -7.27 -8.34
C ARG A 91 3.88 -8.36 -7.85
N ILE A 92 3.00 -8.02 -6.89
CA ILE A 92 2.01 -8.96 -6.35
C ILE A 92 0.96 -9.32 -7.40
N TYR A 93 0.35 -8.35 -8.07
CA TYR A 93 -0.73 -8.61 -9.02
C TYR A 93 -0.24 -9.25 -10.31
N ALA A 94 0.91 -8.83 -10.82
CA ALA A 94 1.55 -9.45 -11.98
C ALA A 94 2.14 -10.83 -11.65
N LYS A 95 2.37 -11.13 -10.36
CA LYS A 95 3.11 -12.31 -9.88
C LYS A 95 4.51 -12.41 -10.50
N ASP A 96 5.12 -11.24 -10.71
CA ASP A 96 6.43 -11.08 -11.32
C ASP A 96 7.27 -10.17 -10.41
N PRO A 97 8.37 -10.68 -9.81
CA PRO A 97 9.19 -9.90 -8.90
C PRO A 97 10.05 -8.83 -9.60
N PHE A 98 10.21 -8.87 -10.93
CA PHE A 98 11.10 -8.01 -11.70
C PHE A 98 10.37 -6.89 -12.43
N VAL A 99 9.13 -7.13 -12.87
CA VAL A 99 8.39 -6.22 -13.77
C VAL A 99 8.32 -4.78 -13.26
N ALA A 100 8.15 -4.57 -11.96
CA ALA A 100 8.03 -3.22 -11.40
C ALA A 100 9.33 -2.41 -11.49
N ASP A 101 10.48 -3.07 -11.31
CA ASP A 101 11.77 -2.39 -11.42
C ASP A 101 12.05 -2.04 -12.89
N GLN A 102 11.71 -2.94 -13.82
CA GLN A 102 11.84 -2.70 -15.26
C GLN A 102 10.93 -1.55 -15.72
N VAL A 103 9.65 -1.59 -15.37
CA VAL A 103 8.66 -0.55 -15.72
C VAL A 103 9.06 0.81 -15.15
N ALA A 104 9.56 0.86 -13.91
CA ALA A 104 9.96 2.11 -13.29
C ALA A 104 11.24 2.72 -13.89
N VAL A 105 12.17 1.89 -14.36
CA VAL A 105 13.45 2.36 -14.92
C VAL A 105 13.32 2.67 -16.41
N ASP A 106 12.74 1.74 -17.17
CA ASP A 106 12.56 1.82 -18.61
C ASP A 106 11.49 0.82 -19.08
N TYR A 107 10.23 1.25 -19.08
CA TYR A 107 9.13 0.39 -19.51
C TYR A 107 9.21 -0.04 -20.98
N ALA A 108 9.99 0.67 -21.83
CA ALA A 108 10.12 0.32 -23.24
C ALA A 108 10.91 -0.98 -23.45
N HIS A 109 11.71 -1.39 -22.47
CA HIS A 109 12.50 -2.62 -22.43
C HIS A 109 12.04 -3.59 -21.31
N ALA A 110 10.89 -3.34 -20.70
CA ALA A 110 10.32 -4.25 -19.70
C ALA A 110 9.78 -5.53 -20.37
N ASP A 111 9.75 -6.62 -19.61
CA ASP A 111 9.19 -7.91 -20.01
C ASP A 111 7.64 -7.87 -19.95
N ILE A 112 7.04 -6.99 -20.74
CA ILE A 112 5.59 -6.75 -20.82
C ILE A 112 5.08 -7.01 -22.24
N THR A 113 3.78 -7.24 -22.36
CA THR A 113 3.16 -7.50 -23.68
C THR A 113 3.10 -6.24 -24.54
N ASP A 114 3.01 -6.39 -25.86
CA ASP A 114 2.80 -5.25 -26.79
C ASP A 114 1.55 -4.44 -26.42
N ARG A 115 0.49 -5.10 -25.95
CA ARG A 115 -0.72 -4.45 -25.44
C ARG A 115 -0.41 -3.56 -24.22
N GLN A 116 0.36 -4.06 -23.26
CA GLN A 116 0.76 -3.28 -22.09
C GLN A 116 1.71 -2.14 -22.46
N LYS A 117 2.60 -2.35 -23.43
CA LYS A 117 3.47 -1.28 -23.94
C LYS A 117 2.66 -0.15 -24.58
N ALA A 118 1.70 -0.46 -25.44
CA ALA A 118 0.81 0.54 -26.04
C ALA A 118 -0.02 1.31 -24.99
N MET A 119 -0.48 0.61 -23.94
CA MET A 119 -1.14 1.23 -22.80
C MET A 119 -0.23 2.23 -22.07
N LEU A 120 1.03 1.85 -21.82
CA LEU A 120 1.99 2.72 -21.15
C LEU A 120 2.41 3.89 -22.03
N ASP A 121 2.58 3.69 -23.34
CA ASP A 121 2.86 4.77 -24.29
C ASP A 121 1.76 5.83 -24.25
N PHE A 122 0.48 5.42 -24.29
CA PHE A 122 -0.64 6.35 -24.14
C PHE A 122 -0.67 7.04 -22.77
N ALA A 123 -0.49 6.29 -21.69
CA ALA A 123 -0.42 6.86 -20.33
C ALA A 123 0.71 7.90 -20.21
N MET A 124 1.86 7.66 -20.83
CA MET A 124 2.99 8.57 -20.82
C MET A 124 2.69 9.85 -21.62
N THR A 125 2.01 9.76 -22.76
CA THR A 125 1.49 10.92 -23.49
C THR A 125 0.51 11.72 -22.62
N VAL A 126 -0.46 11.06 -21.96
CA VAL A 126 -1.39 11.73 -21.03
C VAL A 126 -0.64 12.43 -19.88
N ALA A 127 0.40 11.79 -19.34
CA ALA A 127 1.15 12.34 -18.21
C ALA A 127 2.00 13.56 -18.56
N GLN A 128 2.61 13.57 -19.75
CA GLN A 128 3.65 14.54 -20.12
C GLN A 128 3.18 15.58 -21.14
N ALA A 129 2.31 15.19 -22.07
CA ALA A 129 1.88 16.01 -23.20
C ALA A 129 0.39 15.78 -23.56
N PRO A 130 -0.56 15.86 -22.61
CA PRO A 130 -1.96 15.54 -22.89
C PRO A 130 -2.60 16.42 -23.97
N TRP A 131 -2.04 17.61 -24.24
CA TRP A 131 -2.51 18.51 -25.30
C TRP A 131 -2.16 18.03 -26.72
N THR A 132 -1.34 16.98 -26.87
CA THR A 132 -1.01 16.39 -28.16
C THR A 132 -1.88 15.20 -28.51
N ILE A 133 -2.79 14.77 -27.62
CA ILE A 133 -3.63 13.61 -27.86
C ILE A 133 -4.54 13.86 -29.06
N THR A 134 -4.54 12.91 -30.00
CA THR A 134 -5.40 12.92 -31.19
C THR A 134 -6.10 11.57 -31.38
N GLU A 135 -6.95 11.48 -32.40
CA GLU A 135 -7.63 10.23 -32.78
C GLU A 135 -6.63 9.12 -33.16
N GLU A 136 -5.44 9.47 -33.64
CA GLU A 136 -4.37 8.51 -33.93
C GLU A 136 -3.89 7.78 -32.67
N ASP A 137 -3.83 8.43 -31.52
CA ASP A 137 -3.47 7.79 -30.25
C ASP A 137 -4.54 6.79 -29.81
N HIS A 138 -5.82 7.16 -29.96
CA HIS A 138 -6.95 6.26 -29.70
C HIS A 138 -6.95 5.07 -30.67
N ALA A 139 -6.66 5.29 -31.96
CA ALA A 139 -6.56 4.23 -32.95
C ALA A 139 -5.39 3.27 -32.65
N ALA A 140 -4.26 3.80 -32.16
CA ALA A 140 -3.13 2.98 -31.72
C ALA A 140 -3.51 2.05 -30.56
N LEU A 141 -4.22 2.56 -29.55
CA LEU A 141 -4.78 1.72 -28.48
C LEU A 141 -5.75 0.65 -29.02
N ALA A 142 -6.67 1.05 -29.91
CA ALA A 142 -7.66 0.15 -30.49
C ALA A 142 -7.01 -1.01 -31.28
N ALA A 143 -5.88 -0.78 -31.92
CA ALA A 143 -5.10 -1.83 -32.60
C ALA A 143 -4.62 -2.94 -31.65
N HIS A 144 -4.52 -2.66 -30.35
CA HIS A 144 -4.19 -3.62 -29.30
C HIS A 144 -5.40 -4.11 -28.48
N GLY A 145 -6.62 -3.84 -28.97
CA GLY A 145 -7.86 -4.33 -28.39
C GLY A 145 -8.33 -3.57 -27.15
N PHE A 146 -7.87 -2.33 -26.95
CA PHE A 146 -8.49 -1.40 -26.00
C PHE A 146 -9.69 -0.72 -26.64
N ASP A 147 -10.78 -0.57 -25.89
CA ASP A 147 -11.90 0.25 -26.32
C ASP A 147 -11.76 1.71 -25.83
N ALA A 148 -12.74 2.55 -26.16
CA ALA A 148 -12.73 3.96 -25.77
C ALA A 148 -12.83 4.17 -24.26
N GLU A 149 -13.51 3.27 -23.53
CA GLU A 149 -13.64 3.34 -22.08
C GLU A 149 -12.34 2.92 -21.39
N ASP A 150 -11.59 1.96 -21.97
CA ASP A 150 -10.25 1.62 -21.50
C ASP A 150 -9.29 2.81 -21.66
N ALA A 151 -9.36 3.55 -22.78
CA ALA A 151 -8.56 4.76 -22.96
C ALA A 151 -8.87 5.82 -21.89
N TRP A 152 -10.16 5.98 -21.56
CA TRP A 152 -10.60 6.84 -20.45
C TRP A 152 -10.03 6.37 -19.11
N ASP A 153 -10.09 5.07 -18.81
CA ASP A 153 -9.53 4.52 -17.57
C ASP A 153 -8.02 4.78 -17.45
N ILE A 154 -7.27 4.56 -18.54
CA ILE A 154 -5.83 4.81 -18.58
C ILE A 154 -5.55 6.29 -18.28
N ALA A 155 -6.30 7.20 -18.91
CA ALA A 155 -6.14 8.63 -18.71
C ALA A 155 -6.55 9.07 -17.28
N ALA A 156 -7.64 8.54 -16.74
CA ALA A 156 -8.14 8.87 -15.41
C ALA A 156 -7.17 8.40 -14.30
N ILE A 157 -6.65 7.18 -14.40
CA ILE A 157 -5.62 6.66 -13.50
C ILE A 157 -4.37 7.54 -13.59
N THR A 158 -3.91 7.84 -14.80
CA THR A 158 -2.74 8.70 -15.02
C THR A 158 -2.92 10.09 -14.38
N GLY A 159 -4.06 10.73 -14.61
CA GLY A 159 -4.37 12.06 -14.07
C GLY A 159 -4.45 12.06 -12.53
N PHE A 160 -5.15 11.08 -11.96
CA PHE A 160 -5.28 10.95 -10.50
C PHE A 160 -3.93 10.68 -9.83
N PHE A 161 -3.09 9.82 -10.40
CA PHE A 161 -1.76 9.60 -9.86
C PHE A 161 -0.79 10.76 -10.12
N GLY A 162 -1.04 11.58 -11.13
CA GLY A 162 -0.43 12.90 -11.25
C GLY A 162 -0.73 13.80 -10.03
N LEU A 163 -1.96 13.81 -9.53
CA LEU A 163 -2.32 14.49 -8.28
C LEU A 163 -1.58 13.85 -7.09
N SER A 164 -1.67 12.52 -6.94
CA SER A 164 -1.03 11.78 -5.84
C SER A 164 0.48 12.03 -5.77
N ASN A 165 1.17 11.98 -6.92
CA ASN A 165 2.60 12.23 -7.02
C ASN A 165 2.97 13.64 -6.53
N ARG A 166 2.21 14.67 -6.94
CA ARG A 166 2.45 16.06 -6.53
C ARG A 166 2.26 16.23 -5.03
N MET A 167 1.23 15.60 -4.46
CA MET A 167 0.97 15.61 -3.03
C MET A 167 2.06 14.88 -2.23
N ALA A 168 2.52 13.72 -2.72
CA ALA A 168 3.62 12.98 -2.11
C ALA A 168 4.94 13.78 -2.12
N HIS A 169 5.25 14.47 -3.23
CA HIS A 169 6.42 15.33 -3.34
C HIS A 169 6.39 16.49 -2.34
N ILE A 170 5.31 17.28 -2.33
CA ILE A 170 5.23 18.45 -1.44
C ILE A 170 5.20 18.05 0.04
N ALA A 171 4.61 16.89 0.35
CA ALA A 171 4.59 16.35 1.69
C ALA A 171 5.92 15.72 2.12
N GLY A 172 6.84 15.47 1.19
CA GLY A 172 8.05 14.67 1.46
C GLY A 172 7.67 13.29 1.99
N MET A 173 6.68 12.66 1.35
CA MET A 173 6.09 11.40 1.76
C MET A 173 7.10 10.26 1.62
N ARG A 174 7.25 9.46 2.67
CA ARG A 174 8.20 8.34 2.70
C ARG A 174 7.44 7.03 2.55
N PRO A 175 7.83 6.15 1.60
CA PRO A 175 7.24 4.83 1.54
C PRO A 175 7.58 4.04 2.80
N ASN A 176 6.66 3.17 3.20
CA ASN A 176 6.88 2.24 4.30
C ASN A 176 8.01 1.25 3.94
N PRO A 177 8.90 0.87 4.88
CA PRO A 177 9.96 -0.12 4.66
C PRO A 177 9.45 -1.44 4.04
N GLU A 178 8.25 -1.88 4.42
CA GLU A 178 7.60 -3.10 3.97
C GLU A 178 7.45 -3.15 2.44
N PHE A 179 7.13 -2.02 1.80
CA PHE A 179 6.97 -1.95 0.34
C PHE A 179 8.28 -2.24 -0.42
N HIS A 180 9.44 -2.01 0.19
CA HIS A 180 10.72 -2.24 -0.49
C HIS A 180 10.99 -3.73 -0.77
N LEU A 181 10.51 -4.64 0.09
CA LEU A 181 10.70 -6.08 -0.04
C LEU A 181 9.46 -6.81 -0.54
N MET A 182 8.28 -6.24 -0.33
CA MET A 182 7.00 -6.84 -0.71
C MET A 182 6.97 -7.20 -2.20
N GLY A 183 6.57 -8.43 -2.51
CA GLY A 183 6.44 -8.96 -3.88
C GLY A 183 7.75 -9.39 -4.55
N ARG A 184 8.92 -9.27 -3.89
CA ARG A 184 10.22 -9.64 -4.50
C ARG A 184 10.54 -11.13 -4.41
N THR A 185 10.00 -11.83 -3.41
CA THR A 185 10.15 -13.28 -3.27
C THR A 185 8.84 -13.96 -3.66
N PRO A 186 8.83 -14.85 -4.67
CA PRO A 186 7.65 -15.63 -4.99
C PRO A 186 7.18 -16.40 -3.75
N ARG A 187 5.87 -16.35 -3.43
CA ARG A 187 5.32 -17.18 -2.37
C ARG A 187 5.42 -18.64 -2.80
N GLU A 188 6.16 -19.45 -2.05
CA GLU A 188 6.07 -20.90 -2.19
C GLU A 188 4.61 -21.31 -1.99
N LYS A 189 4.09 -22.14 -2.90
CA LYS A 189 2.81 -22.80 -2.67
C LYS A 189 2.98 -23.62 -1.40
N ARG A 190 2.30 -23.24 -0.31
CA ARG A 190 2.15 -24.15 0.84
C ARG A 190 1.52 -25.43 0.30
N SER A 191 2.31 -26.49 0.19
CA SER A 191 1.79 -27.83 -0.04
C SER A 191 0.89 -28.16 1.13
N THR A 192 -0.40 -28.35 0.88
CA THR A 192 -1.33 -28.94 1.84
C THR A 192 -1.04 -30.43 1.93
N GLU A 193 0.14 -30.80 2.41
CA GLU A 193 0.50 -32.20 2.64
C GLU A 193 1.70 -32.27 3.60
N ALA A 194 1.43 -32.09 4.89
CA ALA A 194 2.21 -32.66 6.00
C ALA A 194 1.64 -32.18 7.35
N ALA A 195 0.77 -32.99 7.94
CA ALA A 195 0.77 -33.33 9.37
C ALA A 195 -0.46 -34.18 9.71
N ALA A 196 -0.49 -35.43 9.25
CA ALA A 196 -1.13 -36.49 10.03
C ALA A 196 -0.01 -37.14 10.85
N PRO A 197 -0.07 -37.16 12.19
CA PRO A 197 0.93 -37.88 12.97
C PRO A 197 0.73 -39.37 12.72
N ALA A 198 1.80 -40.06 12.30
CA ALA A 198 1.82 -41.50 12.20
C ALA A 198 1.59 -42.08 13.61
N ALA A 199 0.52 -42.86 13.75
CA ALA A 199 0.37 -43.78 14.85
C ALA A 199 1.47 -44.84 14.74
N ASP A 200 2.31 -44.97 15.76
CA ASP A 200 3.10 -46.18 15.95
C ASP A 200 2.75 -46.83 17.28
N THR A 201 2.59 -48.13 17.18
CA THR A 201 2.00 -49.07 18.13
C THR A 201 3.07 -49.62 19.06
N ALA A 202 2.77 -49.55 20.35
CA ALA A 202 3.21 -50.40 21.48
C ALA A 202 4.48 -51.29 21.35
N ASP A 203 5.39 -51.14 22.33
CA ASP A 203 5.96 -52.30 23.03
C ASP A 203 6.26 -52.00 24.53
N SER A 204 5.42 -52.62 25.36
CA SER A 204 5.55 -53.19 26.72
C SER A 204 6.76 -52.85 27.62
N ARG A 205 6.44 -52.34 28.83
CA ARG A 205 6.83 -52.91 30.16
C ARG A 205 6.11 -52.16 31.30
N GLU A 206 5.27 -52.86 32.06
CA GLU A 206 4.60 -52.43 33.31
C GLU A 206 5.52 -52.67 34.56
N PRO A 207 5.04 -52.51 35.82
CA PRO A 207 4.69 -51.26 36.50
C PRO A 207 5.35 -51.17 37.92
N ALA A 208 5.26 -50.01 38.59
CA ALA A 208 5.31 -49.97 40.06
C ALA A 208 4.74 -48.66 40.63
N ASP A 209 3.83 -48.83 41.60
CA ASP A 209 3.21 -47.85 42.50
C ASP A 209 4.15 -46.82 43.13
N THR A 210 3.66 -45.61 43.41
CA THR A 210 3.29 -45.16 44.78
C THR A 210 3.01 -43.66 44.86
N ASP A 211 1.87 -43.35 45.49
CA ASP A 211 1.55 -42.24 46.41
C ASP A 211 1.78 -40.74 46.08
N ALA A 212 0.73 -39.98 46.41
CA ALA A 212 0.53 -38.52 46.37
C ALA A 212 1.33 -37.76 47.49
N PRO A 213 1.09 -36.47 47.84
CA PRO A 213 0.27 -35.40 47.23
C PRO A 213 0.98 -34.01 47.13
N ALA A 214 0.24 -33.01 46.65
CA ALA A 214 0.60 -31.58 46.63
C ALA A 214 0.59 -30.92 48.03
N PRO A 215 1.22 -29.72 48.17
CA PRO A 215 0.55 -28.64 48.88
C PRO A 215 0.67 -27.23 48.25
N THR A 216 -0.48 -26.56 48.21
CA THR A 216 -0.82 -25.18 48.63
C THR A 216 0.15 -23.99 48.47
N GLU A 217 -0.30 -23.04 47.65
CA GLU A 217 -0.75 -21.67 48.02
C GLU A 217 0.12 -20.82 48.96
N THR A 218 0.59 -19.64 48.50
CA THR A 218 0.50 -18.40 49.29
C THR A 218 0.53 -17.15 48.39
N ALA A 219 -0.51 -16.34 48.52
CA ALA A 219 -0.63 -14.99 47.96
C ALA A 219 0.14 -13.94 48.78
N ARG A 220 0.66 -12.89 48.12
CA ARG A 220 0.80 -11.55 48.74
C ARG A 220 0.92 -10.44 47.69
N GLN A 221 -0.12 -9.60 47.61
CA GLN A 221 -0.08 -8.21 47.12
C GLN A 221 0.23 -7.27 48.32
N PRO A 222 0.17 -5.93 48.19
CA PRO A 222 0.93 -5.04 47.29
C PRO A 222 1.66 -3.96 48.11
N SER A 223 2.49 -3.12 47.48
CA SER A 223 2.96 -1.88 48.09
C SER A 223 2.79 -0.69 47.15
N GLU A 224 1.94 0.24 47.57
CA GLU A 224 1.78 1.59 47.01
C GLU A 224 3.02 2.45 47.24
N SER A 225 3.32 3.36 46.30
CA SER A 225 4.13 4.55 46.60
C SER A 225 3.76 5.71 45.65
N THR A 226 2.92 6.60 46.18
CA THR A 226 3.04 8.07 46.19
C THR A 226 3.49 8.83 44.93
N ALA A 227 2.60 9.71 44.47
CA ALA A 227 2.79 10.77 43.48
C ALA A 227 3.40 12.07 44.06
N ALA A 228 4.09 12.86 43.21
CA ALA A 228 4.05 14.34 43.04
C ALA A 228 5.27 14.83 42.20
N PRO A 229 5.31 16.09 41.70
CA PRO A 229 4.40 16.73 40.74
C PRO A 229 5.14 17.28 39.49
N ALA A 230 4.37 17.71 38.48
CA ALA A 230 4.86 18.28 37.21
C ALA A 230 5.33 19.75 37.32
N PRO A 231 6.28 20.21 36.47
CA PRO A 231 6.58 21.62 36.30
C PRO A 231 5.73 22.29 35.20
N ALA A 232 5.47 23.59 35.43
CA ALA A 232 4.60 24.48 34.66
C ALA A 232 5.11 24.84 33.25
N THR A 233 4.16 25.08 32.35
CA THR A 233 4.30 25.67 31.02
C THR A 233 4.51 27.20 31.09
N PRO A 234 5.37 27.79 30.23
CA PRO A 234 5.34 29.22 29.94
C PRO A 234 4.48 29.53 28.69
N THR A 235 3.71 30.61 28.78
CA THR A 235 2.92 31.23 27.71
C THR A 235 3.80 31.91 26.63
N PRO A 236 3.35 31.99 25.37
CA PRO A 236 4.09 32.65 24.30
C PRO A 236 3.89 34.18 24.34
N LYS A 237 4.99 34.94 24.30
CA LYS A 237 4.97 36.38 23.99
C LYS A 237 5.12 36.59 22.48
N GLU A 238 4.23 37.42 21.95
CA GLU A 238 4.28 38.05 20.63
C GLU A 238 5.65 38.69 20.35
N ALA A 239 6.17 38.48 19.13
CA ALA A 239 7.11 39.39 18.50
C ALA A 239 6.98 39.29 16.98
N ASN A 240 5.98 39.98 16.44
CA ASN A 240 5.98 40.46 15.07
C ASN A 240 6.73 41.81 15.07
N ARG A 241 7.86 41.93 14.35
CA ARG A 241 8.44 43.21 13.90
C ARG A 241 9.59 42.98 12.90
N ARG A 242 9.31 43.40 11.66
CA ARG A 242 10.19 43.76 10.54
C ARG A 242 10.70 42.65 9.65
#